data_AF-A0A6B2Z5E2-F1
#
_entry.id   AF-A0A6B2Z5E2-F1
#
_cell.length_a   1.000
_cell.length_b   1.000
_cell.length_c   1.000
_cell.angle_alpha   90.00
_cell.angle_beta   90.00
_cell.angle_gamma   90.00
#
_symmetry.space_group_name_H-M   'P 1'
#
loop_
_entity.id
_entity.type
_entity.pdbx_description
1 polymer ?
#
loop_
_entity_poly.entity_id
_entity_poly.type
_entity_poly.pdbx_seq_one_letter_code
_entity_poly.pdbx_strand_id
1 'polypeptide(L)'
;MSDPGNYVGSADRSIGQLVASATAEMSALVHDEIALAKAEVRQDVKRGAIGSLAFIGAGVLLLFMMPMLSFAAAYGIHNLGMGLAWSFLIVAGGFFALALLIGFIGWRKFKKIKPPEKSIASAKQTAAVLQNAKPHPRPSIEAAAIIERSGGSGSTLSKKSVESGSGKDEAAAVARSST
;
A
#
# COMPACT_ATOMS: atom_id res chain seq x y z
N MET A 1 -5.45 24.17 47.81
CA MET A 1 -4.58 23.08 48.32
C MET A 1 -4.24 22.24 47.10
N SER A 2 -3.03 22.42 46.58
CA SER A 2 -2.49 21.66 45.45
C SER A 2 -2.43 20.18 45.84
N ASP A 3 -2.80 19.27 44.94
CA ASP A 3 -2.46 17.85 45.10
C ASP A 3 -1.11 17.63 44.39
N PRO A 4 0.01 17.48 45.12
CA PRO A 4 1.29 17.19 44.53
C PRO A 4 1.51 15.67 44.62
N GLY A 5 1.53 14.99 43.48
CA GLY A 5 2.33 13.76 43.42
C GLY A 5 1.72 12.51 42.79
N ASN A 6 0.58 12.56 42.11
CA ASN A 6 0.20 11.41 41.28
C ASN A 6 0.94 11.38 39.92
N TYR A 7 2.27 11.52 39.95
CA TYR A 7 3.16 11.15 38.85
C TYR A 7 3.49 9.65 39.01
N VAL A 8 2.50 8.80 38.79
CA VAL A 8 2.73 7.36 38.69
C VAL A 8 3.64 7.12 37.48
N GLY A 9 4.94 6.94 37.71
CA GLY A 9 5.84 6.30 36.74
C GLY A 9 6.99 7.11 36.12
N SER A 10 7.56 8.11 36.80
CA SER A 10 8.75 8.85 36.26
C SER A 10 10.12 8.38 36.78
N ALA A 11 10.24 7.27 37.51
CA ALA A 11 11.55 6.81 38.02
C ALA A 11 11.97 5.37 37.65
N ASP A 12 11.10 4.54 37.06
CA ASP A 12 11.48 3.15 36.73
C ASP A 12 10.73 2.60 35.51
N ARG A 13 10.57 3.41 34.46
CA ARG A 13 10.15 2.85 33.17
C ARG A 13 11.31 2.01 32.66
N SER A 14 11.15 0.69 32.70
CA SER A 14 12.21 -0.22 32.26
C SER A 14 12.61 0.11 30.83
N ILE A 15 13.89 -0.09 30.49
CA ILE A 15 14.40 0.14 29.14
C ILE A 15 13.56 -0.62 28.09
N GLY A 16 13.02 -1.78 28.47
CA GLY A 16 12.07 -2.54 27.63
C GLY A 16 10.77 -1.79 27.34
N GLN A 17 10.20 -1.08 28.32
CA GLN A 17 8.99 -0.27 28.11
C GLN A 17 9.26 0.99 27.28
N LEU A 18 10.44 1.61 27.40
CA LEU A 18 10.83 2.76 26.57
C LEU A 18 11.04 2.36 25.10
N VAL A 19 11.69 1.21 24.87
CA VAL A 19 11.88 0.68 23.51
C VAL A 19 10.54 0.22 22.92
N ALA A 20 9.67 -0.40 23.71
CA ALA A 20 8.33 -0.79 23.27
C ALA A 20 7.48 0.42 22.87
N SER A 21 7.49 1.51 23.66
CA SER A 21 6.76 2.74 23.32
C SER A 21 7.32 3.42 22.07
N ALA A 22 8.65 3.53 21.93
CA ALA A 22 9.27 4.12 20.76
C ALA A 22 8.97 3.32 19.47
N THR A 23 8.95 1.98 19.57
CA THR A 23 8.59 1.11 18.44
C THR A 23 7.11 1.25 18.08
N ALA A 24 6.23 1.39 19.08
CA ALA A 24 4.81 1.63 18.85
C ALA A 24 4.55 2.99 18.16
N GLU A 25 5.25 4.05 18.55
CA GLU A 25 5.15 5.37 17.89
C GLU A 25 5.67 5.34 16.46
N MET A 26 6.80 4.66 16.21
CA MET A 26 7.28 4.46 14.83
C MET A 26 6.25 3.69 13.99
N SER A 27 5.63 2.65 14.55
CA SER A 27 4.60 1.88 13.85
C SER A 27 3.35 2.71 13.55
N ALA A 28 2.99 3.64 14.44
CA ALA A 28 1.89 4.58 14.23
C ALA A 28 2.20 5.55 13.09
N LEU A 29 3.40 6.14 13.06
CA LEU A 29 3.85 7.03 11.98
C LEU A 29 3.82 6.35 10.60
N VAL A 30 4.32 5.10 10.52
CA VAL A 30 4.30 4.34 9.26
C VAL A 30 2.87 4.06 8.82
N HIS A 31 1.96 3.74 9.75
CA HIS A 31 0.56 3.55 9.44
C HIS A 31 -0.09 4.83 8.88
N ASP A 32 0.20 5.98 9.48
CA ASP A 32 -0.32 7.27 9.07
C ASP A 32 0.20 7.69 7.68
N GLU A 33 1.48 7.47 7.40
CA GLU A 33 2.07 7.74 6.08
C GLU A 33 1.43 6.86 5.00
N ILE A 34 1.18 5.58 5.30
CA ILE A 34 0.46 4.67 4.39
C ILE A 34 -1.00 5.13 4.21
N ALA A 35 -1.65 5.57 5.28
CA ALA A 35 -3.02 6.07 5.22
C ALA A 35 -3.12 7.32 4.34
N LEU A 36 -2.15 8.24 4.45
CA LEU A 36 -2.05 9.43 3.63
C LEU A 36 -1.77 9.08 2.16
N ALA A 37 -0.76 8.25 1.89
CA ALA A 37 -0.44 7.80 0.54
C ALA A 37 -1.65 7.11 -0.12
N LYS A 38 -2.39 6.30 0.65
CA LYS A 38 -3.63 5.67 0.19
C LYS A 38 -4.73 6.70 -0.10
N ALA A 39 -4.84 7.76 0.70
CA ALA A 39 -5.78 8.85 0.45
C ALA A 39 -5.42 9.62 -0.83
N GLU A 40 -4.15 9.91 -1.06
CA GLU A 40 -3.66 10.59 -2.27
C GLU A 40 -3.91 9.74 -3.52
N VAL A 41 -3.55 8.46 -3.50
CA VAL A 41 -3.85 7.53 -4.61
C VAL A 41 -5.36 7.45 -4.87
N ARG A 42 -6.20 7.39 -3.83
CA ARG A 42 -7.66 7.41 -4.00
C ARG A 42 -8.16 8.70 -4.62
N GLN A 43 -7.58 9.83 -4.24
CA GLN A 43 -7.92 11.13 -4.77
C GLN A 43 -7.52 11.26 -6.25
N ASP A 44 -6.34 10.77 -6.62
CA ASP A 44 -5.87 10.72 -8.00
C ASP A 44 -6.71 9.80 -8.86
N VAL A 45 -7.06 8.60 -8.35
CA VAL A 45 -7.97 7.69 -9.02
C VAL A 45 -9.34 8.33 -9.22
N LYS A 46 -9.89 9.01 -8.20
CA LYS A 46 -11.18 9.70 -8.30
C LYS A 46 -11.14 10.83 -9.34
N ARG A 47 -10.10 11.65 -9.33
CA ARG A 47 -9.89 12.73 -10.32
C ARG A 47 -9.74 12.17 -11.72
N GLY A 48 -8.93 11.12 -11.89
CA GLY A 48 -8.75 10.42 -13.15
C GLY A 48 -10.05 9.80 -13.66
N ALA A 49 -10.85 9.20 -12.78
CA ALA A 49 -12.16 8.65 -13.13
C ALA A 49 -13.15 9.73 -13.56
N ILE A 50 -13.28 10.84 -12.83
CA ILE A 50 -14.17 11.94 -13.22
C ILE A 50 -13.71 12.57 -14.54
N GLY A 51 -12.39 12.74 -14.72
CA GLY A 51 -11.83 13.22 -15.98
C GLY A 51 -12.12 12.28 -17.16
N SER A 52 -12.03 10.97 -16.95
CA SER A 52 -12.30 9.99 -18.01
C SER A 52 -13.77 9.93 -18.40
N LEU A 53 -14.71 10.21 -17.48
CA LEU A 53 -16.14 10.32 -17.82
C LEU A 53 -16.40 11.34 -18.94
N ALA A 54 -15.75 12.50 -18.90
CA ALA A 54 -15.91 13.53 -19.93
C ALA A 54 -15.42 13.03 -21.30
N PHE A 55 -14.27 12.35 -21.33
CA PHE A 55 -13.74 11.76 -22.57
C PHE A 55 -14.61 10.62 -23.10
N ILE A 56 -15.14 9.77 -22.22
CA ILE A 56 -16.09 8.71 -22.60
C ILE A 56 -17.36 9.33 -23.17
N GLY A 57 -17.93 10.33 -22.50
CA GLY A 57 -19.12 11.05 -22.97
C GLY A 57 -18.90 11.72 -24.33
N ALA A 58 -17.77 12.40 -24.50
CA ALA A 58 -17.39 12.99 -25.79
C ALA A 58 -17.20 11.91 -26.88
N GLY A 59 -16.59 10.78 -26.54
CA GLY A 59 -16.41 9.65 -27.45
C GLY A 59 -17.74 9.04 -27.89
N VAL A 60 -18.71 8.88 -26.97
CA VAL A 60 -20.06 8.38 -27.27
C VAL A 60 -20.80 9.37 -28.17
N LEU A 61 -20.74 10.67 -27.89
CA LEU A 61 -21.37 11.69 -28.73
C LEU A 61 -20.76 11.72 -30.14
N LEU A 62 -19.43 11.67 -30.25
CA LEU A 62 -18.74 11.56 -31.55
C LEU A 62 -19.18 10.30 -32.31
N LEU A 63 -19.27 9.16 -31.62
CA LEU A 63 -19.74 7.90 -32.22
C LEU A 63 -21.18 8.02 -32.71
N PHE A 64 -22.07 8.65 -31.94
CA PHE A 64 -23.47 8.82 -32.30
C PHE A 64 -23.67 9.82 -33.46
N MET A 65 -22.83 10.85 -33.55
CA MET A 65 -22.84 11.81 -34.65
C MET A 65 -22.15 11.29 -35.92
N MET A 66 -21.35 10.22 -35.82
CA MET A 66 -20.54 9.70 -36.92
C MET A 66 -21.34 9.32 -38.17
N PRO A 67 -22.50 8.61 -38.08
CA PRO A 67 -23.34 8.33 -39.25
C PRO A 67 -23.87 9.61 -39.90
N MET A 68 -24.28 10.59 -39.09
CA MET A 68 -24.79 11.87 -39.58
C MET A 68 -23.71 12.66 -40.33
N LEU A 69 -22.48 12.67 -39.82
CA LEU A 69 -21.35 13.28 -40.50
C LEU A 69 -20.99 12.54 -41.80
N SER A 70 -21.14 11.22 -41.81
CA SER A 70 -20.93 10.39 -43.00
C SER A 70 -21.93 10.73 -44.12
N PHE A 71 -23.21 10.85 -43.78
CA PHE A 71 -24.25 11.30 -44.71
C PHE A 71 -23.95 12.71 -45.23
N ALA A 72 -23.68 13.65 -44.32
CA ALA A 72 -23.38 15.04 -44.69
C ALA A 72 -22.19 15.14 -45.66
N ALA A 73 -21.11 14.41 -45.39
CA ALA A 73 -19.94 14.36 -46.26
C ALA A 73 -20.25 13.71 -47.62
N ALA A 74 -20.98 12.60 -47.64
CA ALA A 74 -21.33 11.91 -48.88
C ALA A 74 -22.23 12.77 -49.77
N TYR A 75 -23.25 13.44 -49.20
CA TYR A 75 -24.07 14.38 -49.94
C TYR A 75 -23.26 15.62 -50.38
N GLY A 76 -22.33 16.11 -49.56
CA GLY A 76 -21.41 17.18 -49.94
C GLY A 76 -20.57 16.85 -51.17
N ILE A 77 -19.99 15.64 -51.23
CA ILE A 77 -19.24 15.16 -52.40
C ILE A 77 -20.16 14.94 -53.60
N HIS A 78 -21.36 14.39 -53.37
CA HIS A 78 -22.34 14.18 -54.44
C HIS A 78 -22.70 15.48 -55.16
N ASN A 79 -22.84 16.59 -54.43
CA ASN A 79 -23.12 17.92 -55.00
C ASN A 79 -22.00 18.45 -55.92
N LEU A 80 -20.82 17.83 -55.92
CA LEU A 80 -19.73 18.13 -56.86
C LEU A 80 -19.91 17.42 -58.22
N GLY A 81 -21.04 16.74 -58.44
CA GLY A 81 -21.37 16.01 -59.68
C GLY A 81 -20.96 14.54 -59.67
N MET A 82 -20.50 14.02 -58.54
CA MET A 82 -20.11 12.61 -58.40
C MET A 82 -21.33 11.73 -58.11
N GLY A 83 -21.35 10.49 -58.59
CA GLY A 83 -22.41 9.53 -58.25
C GLY A 83 -22.51 9.29 -56.74
N LEU A 84 -23.73 9.09 -56.23
CA LEU A 84 -24.00 8.95 -54.79
C LEU A 84 -23.24 7.75 -54.18
N ALA A 85 -23.23 6.61 -54.88
CA ALA A 85 -22.51 5.40 -54.43
C ALA A 85 -21.01 5.63 -54.26
N TRP A 86 -20.37 6.31 -55.22
CA TRP A 86 -18.94 6.66 -55.16
C TRP A 86 -18.63 7.64 -54.04
N SER A 87 -19.56 8.57 -53.77
CA SER A 87 -19.42 9.55 -52.68
C SER A 87 -19.37 8.86 -51.31
N PHE A 88 -20.27 7.91 -51.05
CA PHE A 88 -20.23 7.10 -49.83
C PHE A 88 -18.97 6.24 -49.73
N LEU A 89 -18.52 5.65 -50.85
CA LEU A 89 -17.32 4.83 -50.88
C LEU A 89 -16.07 5.63 -50.50
N ILE A 90 -15.94 6.87 -51.00
CA ILE A 90 -14.81 7.76 -50.67
C ILE A 90 -14.84 8.14 -49.19
N VAL A 91 -16.00 8.51 -48.65
CA VAL A 91 -16.13 8.87 -47.22
C VAL A 91 -15.82 7.68 -46.33
N ALA A 92 -16.34 6.49 -46.66
CA ALA A 92 -16.03 5.26 -45.95
C ALA A 92 -14.54 4.91 -46.01
N GLY A 93 -13.93 5.04 -47.18
CA GLY A 93 -12.48 4.87 -47.37
C GLY A 93 -11.65 5.86 -46.55
N GLY A 94 -12.09 7.12 -46.46
CA GLY A 94 -11.47 8.15 -45.64
C GLY A 94 -11.51 7.81 -44.14
N PHE A 95 -12.67 7.39 -43.63
CA PHE A 95 -12.79 6.94 -42.24
C PHE A 95 -11.97 5.69 -41.95
N PHE A 96 -11.91 4.74 -42.90
CA PHE A 96 -11.10 3.55 -42.77
C PHE A 96 -9.60 3.88 -42.70
N ALA A 97 -9.11 4.77 -43.58
CA ALA A 97 -7.73 5.24 -43.55
C ALA A 97 -7.40 5.96 -42.22
N LEU A 98 -8.30 6.80 -41.73
CA LEU A 98 -8.15 7.49 -40.44
C LEU A 98 -8.12 6.49 -39.28
N ALA A 99 -9.00 5.48 -39.28
CA ALA A 99 -9.05 4.43 -38.27
C ALA A 99 -7.74 3.61 -38.24
N LEU A 100 -7.20 3.25 -39.41
CA LEU A 100 -5.91 2.57 -39.51
C LEU A 100 -4.76 3.44 -38.96
N LEU A 101 -4.74 4.73 -39.28
CA LEU A 101 -3.72 5.65 -38.79
C LEU A 101 -3.73 5.76 -37.26
N ILE A 102 -4.91 6.01 -36.67
CA ILE A 102 -5.08 6.13 -35.22
C ILE A 102 -4.75 4.79 -34.55
N GLY A 103 -5.28 3.68 -35.07
CA GLY A 103 -5.02 2.34 -34.55
C GLY A 103 -3.53 1.99 -34.59
N PHE A 104 -2.83 2.35 -35.67
CA PHE A 104 -1.40 2.13 -35.80
C PHE A 104 -0.56 2.96 -34.82
N ILE A 105 -0.90 4.25 -34.64
CA ILE A 105 -0.24 5.12 -33.64
C ILE A 105 -0.48 4.57 -32.23
N GLY A 106 -1.72 4.19 -31.92
CA GLY A 106 -2.08 3.56 -30.66
C GLY A 106 -1.27 2.29 -30.41
N TRP A 107 -1.28 1.36 -31.36
CA TRP A 107 -0.53 0.11 -31.27
C TRP A 107 0.97 0.33 -31.06
N ARG A 108 1.57 1.29 -31.77
CA ARG A 108 2.98 1.66 -31.58
C ARG A 108 3.27 2.24 -30.20
N LYS A 109 2.36 3.02 -29.63
CA LYS A 109 2.50 3.55 -28.27
C LYS A 109 2.36 2.43 -27.24
N PHE A 110 1.35 1.58 -27.35
CA PHE A 110 1.15 0.44 -26.44
C PHE A 110 2.32 -0.52 -26.43
N LYS A 111 2.90 -0.82 -27.61
CA LYS A 111 4.07 -1.72 -27.70
C LYS A 111 5.33 -1.16 -27.01
N LYS A 112 5.39 0.13 -26.73
CA LYS A 112 6.49 0.78 -26.00
C LYS A 112 6.28 0.80 -24.49
N ILE A 113 5.07 0.52 -24.00
CA ILE A 113 4.78 0.48 -22.57
C ILE A 113 5.28 -0.85 -22.04
N LYS A 114 6.41 -0.82 -21.33
CA LYS A 114 6.90 -1.96 -20.54
C LYS A 114 6.32 -1.88 -19.14
N PRO A 115 5.99 -3.01 -18.49
CA PRO A 115 5.65 -2.99 -17.06
C PRO A 115 6.80 -2.36 -16.27
N PRO A 116 6.52 -1.67 -15.14
CA PRO A 116 7.55 -1.03 -14.32
C PRO A 116 8.34 -2.09 -13.53
N GLU A 117 9.14 -2.89 -14.23
CA GLU A 117 9.87 -4.04 -13.68
C GLU A 117 10.83 -3.62 -12.56
N LYS A 118 11.50 -2.48 -12.69
CA LYS A 118 12.41 -1.95 -11.66
C LYS A 118 11.67 -1.65 -10.37
N SER A 119 10.51 -0.98 -10.45
CA SER A 119 9.70 -0.65 -9.26
C SER A 119 9.15 -1.90 -8.58
N ILE A 120 8.70 -2.90 -9.37
CA ILE A 120 8.21 -4.18 -8.84
C ILE A 120 9.37 -4.98 -8.21
N ALA A 121 10.54 -5.01 -8.85
CA ALA A 121 11.72 -5.70 -8.33
C ALA A 121 12.22 -5.07 -7.02
N SER A 122 12.33 -3.73 -6.96
CA SER A 122 12.70 -3.02 -5.74
C SER A 122 11.69 -3.25 -4.62
N ALA A 123 10.38 -3.20 -4.90
CA ALA A 123 9.36 -3.49 -3.90
C ALA A 123 9.47 -4.92 -3.35
N LYS A 124 9.71 -5.91 -4.22
CA LYS A 124 9.91 -7.31 -3.82
C LYS A 124 11.19 -7.51 -3.00
N GLN A 125 12.29 -6.86 -3.38
CA GLN A 125 13.55 -6.93 -2.65
C GLN A 125 13.41 -6.33 -1.25
N THR A 126 12.77 -5.16 -1.11
CA THR A 126 12.51 -4.53 0.19
C THR A 126 11.65 -5.43 1.08
N ALA A 127 10.57 -6.01 0.54
CA ALA A 127 9.75 -6.98 1.26
C ALA A 127 10.56 -8.22 1.67
N ALA A 128 11.45 -8.70 0.80
CA ALA A 128 12.27 -9.88 1.05
C ALA A 128 13.34 -9.65 2.15
N VAL A 129 13.88 -8.44 2.26
CA VAL A 129 14.82 -8.10 3.34
C VAL A 129 14.07 -7.98 4.67
N LEU A 130 12.89 -7.35 4.67
CA LEU A 130 12.08 -7.15 5.87
C LEU A 130 11.55 -8.47 6.47
N GLN A 131 11.14 -9.43 5.63
CA GLN A 131 10.68 -10.75 6.13
C GLN A 131 11.81 -11.62 6.71
N ASN A 132 13.05 -11.42 6.27
CA ASN A 132 14.21 -12.21 6.70
C ASN A 132 14.93 -11.59 7.91
N ALA A 133 14.58 -10.36 8.29
CA ALA A 133 15.09 -9.73 9.50
C ALA A 133 14.48 -10.41 10.75
N LYS A 134 15.13 -11.46 11.26
CA LYS A 134 14.82 -11.98 12.60
C LYS A 134 15.15 -10.92 13.65
N PRO A 135 14.30 -10.70 14.68
CA PRO A 135 14.68 -9.91 15.85
C PRO A 135 15.90 -10.57 16.49
N HIS A 136 17.06 -9.92 16.43
CA HIS A 136 18.27 -10.45 17.04
C HIS A 136 18.18 -10.19 18.56
N PRO A 137 18.18 -11.23 19.41
CA PRO A 137 18.40 -11.05 20.84
C PRO A 137 19.82 -10.51 21.01
N ARG A 138 19.97 -9.30 21.53
CA ARG A 138 21.28 -8.74 21.85
C ARG A 138 21.94 -9.67 22.88
N PRO A 139 23.14 -10.23 22.64
CA PRO A 139 23.83 -11.00 23.66
C PRO A 139 24.14 -10.07 24.82
N SER A 140 23.62 -10.38 26.00
CA SER A 140 23.69 -9.63 27.26
C SER A 140 25.10 -9.52 27.88
N ILE A 141 26.15 -9.63 27.06
CA ILE A 141 27.55 -9.71 27.48
C ILE A 141 28.00 -8.39 28.15
N GLU A 142 27.44 -7.23 27.77
CA GLU A 142 27.78 -5.95 28.41
C GLU A 142 27.04 -5.70 29.74
N ALA A 143 25.85 -6.26 29.93
CA ALA A 143 25.09 -6.06 31.18
C ALA A 143 25.69 -6.88 32.35
N ALA A 144 26.24 -8.06 32.07
CA ALA A 144 26.88 -8.90 33.08
C ALA A 144 28.28 -8.40 33.50
N ALA A 145 29.07 -7.87 32.55
CA ALA A 145 30.42 -7.38 32.82
C ALA A 145 30.47 -6.12 33.69
N ILE A 146 29.40 -5.31 33.67
CA ILE A 146 29.27 -4.10 34.51
C ILE A 146 28.93 -4.47 35.97
N ILE A 147 28.21 -5.57 36.19
CA ILE A 147 27.85 -6.06 37.53
C ILE A 147 29.06 -6.69 38.23
N GLU A 148 29.90 -7.43 37.49
CA GLU A 148 31.11 -8.07 38.04
C GLU A 148 32.20 -7.05 38.41
N ARG A 149 32.32 -5.94 37.65
CA ARG A 149 33.27 -4.86 37.95
C ARG A 149 32.88 -4.00 39.16
N SER A 150 31.60 -4.05 39.57
CA SER A 150 31.06 -3.30 40.70
C SER A 150 31.01 -4.10 42.02
N GLY A 151 31.31 -5.40 42.00
CA GLY A 151 31.13 -6.33 43.14
C GLY A 151 32.28 -6.42 44.15
N GLY A 152 33.17 -5.43 44.21
CA GLY A 152 34.34 -5.43 45.09
C GLY A 152 34.16 -4.63 46.38
N SER A 153 33.16 -4.90 47.21
CA SER A 153 33.17 -4.57 48.65
C SER A 153 31.89 -5.03 49.36
N GLY A 154 32.01 -5.84 50.42
CA GLY A 154 31.04 -5.84 51.51
C GLY A 154 30.26 -7.13 51.80
N SER A 155 30.72 -7.82 52.85
CA SER A 155 29.96 -8.58 53.87
C SER A 155 29.14 -9.82 53.47
N THR A 156 29.73 -10.96 53.84
CA THR A 156 29.11 -12.03 54.64
C THR A 156 27.77 -11.70 55.31
N LEU A 157 26.73 -12.48 55.02
CA LEU A 157 25.68 -12.99 55.94
C LEU A 157 24.41 -13.32 55.14
N SER A 158 24.08 -14.60 55.03
CA SER A 158 22.90 -15.16 55.69
C SER A 158 22.52 -16.49 55.02
N LYS A 159 22.62 -17.51 55.85
CA LYS A 159 22.31 -18.91 55.62
C LYS A 159 20.79 -19.06 55.72
N LYS A 160 20.24 -19.97 54.90
CA LYS A 160 19.16 -20.91 55.28
C LYS A 160 17.71 -20.37 55.32
N SER A 161 16.79 -21.28 54.95
CA SER A 161 15.31 -21.24 55.04
C SER A 161 14.68 -20.48 53.85
N VAL A 162 13.79 -21.02 53.00
CA VAL A 162 12.55 -21.82 53.21
C VAL A 162 12.28 -22.52 51.86
N GLU A 163 12.39 -23.84 51.71
CA GLU A 163 11.39 -24.89 51.95
C GLU A 163 10.05 -24.76 51.17
N SER A 164 9.80 -25.78 50.34
CA SER A 164 8.51 -26.43 50.01
C SER A 164 7.37 -25.62 49.38
N GLY A 165 6.87 -26.16 48.26
CA GLY A 165 5.64 -25.71 47.63
C GLY A 165 5.32 -26.50 46.36
N SER A 166 5.19 -27.82 46.49
CA SER A 166 4.59 -28.71 45.49
C SER A 166 3.16 -28.28 45.17
N GLY A 167 2.82 -28.18 43.89
CA GLY A 167 1.47 -27.92 43.40
C GLY A 167 1.29 -28.43 41.98
N LYS A 168 1.27 -29.76 41.84
CA LYS A 168 0.59 -30.41 40.71
C LYS A 168 -0.92 -30.31 40.95
N ASP A 169 -1.65 -30.50 39.85
CA ASP A 169 -3.03 -30.98 39.74
C ASP A 169 -4.04 -29.97 39.17
N GLU A 170 -4.92 -30.52 38.34
CA GLU A 170 -6.08 -29.89 37.69
C GLU A 170 -5.89 -29.25 36.30
N ALA A 171 -5.36 -30.05 35.36
CA ALA A 171 -5.74 -29.97 33.96
C ALA A 171 -6.57 -31.21 33.60
N ALA A 172 -7.88 -31.17 33.88
CA ALA A 172 -8.84 -32.10 33.29
C ALA A 172 -10.26 -31.53 33.35
N ALA A 173 -10.96 -31.68 32.21
CA ALA A 173 -12.42 -31.70 32.09
C ALA A 173 -13.18 -30.36 32.19
N VAL A 174 -13.31 -29.65 31.05
CA VAL A 174 -14.64 -29.31 30.49
C VAL A 174 -14.51 -29.23 28.97
N ALA A 175 -14.61 -30.39 28.32
CA ALA A 175 -15.17 -30.48 26.99
C ALA A 175 -16.54 -31.15 27.14
N ARG A 176 -17.53 -30.63 26.39
CA ARG A 176 -18.88 -31.15 26.10
C ARG A 176 -20.04 -30.36 26.73
N SER A 177 -21.11 -30.24 25.92
CA SER A 177 -22.40 -29.58 26.14
C SER A 177 -22.38 -28.08 25.79
N SER A 178 -23.16 -27.55 24.85
CA SER A 178 -24.49 -27.91 24.30
C SER A 178 -24.61 -27.23 22.91
N THR A 179 -25.04 -27.95 21.86
CA THR A 179 -26.34 -27.76 21.17
C THR A 179 -26.88 -26.33 21.13
#